data_AF-A0A967HN47-F1
#
_entry.id   AF-A0A967HN47-F1
#
_cell.length_a   1.000
_cell.length_b   1.000
_cell.length_c   1.000
_cell.angle_alpha   90.00
_cell.angle_beta   90.00
_cell.angle_gamma   90.00
#
_symmetry.space_group_name_H-M   'P 1'
#
loop_
_entity.id
_entity.type
_entity.pdbx_description
1 polymer ?
#
loop_
_entity_poly.entity_id
_entity_poly.type
_entity_poly.pdbx_seq_one_letter_code
_entity_poly.pdbx_strand_id
1 'polypeptide(L)'
;RLEQAVYKMTGLAARHLGIAERGVVREGAFADLVLFDPAAVADRATPEEPHAPSVGIRSVWVNGRVVYEDRGVTGARPGRVVRRADRTGADRRADQNEA
;
A
#
# COMPACT_ATOMS: atom_id res chain seq x y z
N ARG A 1 -5.29 15.58 -12.00
CA ARG A 1 -6.23 14.45 -12.22
C ARG A 1 -5.88 13.33 -11.24
N LEU A 2 -6.86 12.50 -10.88
CA LEU A 2 -6.75 11.50 -9.80
C LEU A 2 -5.64 10.48 -10.07
N GLU A 3 -5.56 9.96 -11.29
CA GLU A 3 -4.58 8.96 -11.73
C GLU A 3 -3.13 9.43 -11.54
N GLN A 4 -2.86 10.72 -11.76
CA GLN A 4 -1.53 11.30 -11.54
C GLN A 4 -1.18 11.39 -10.05
N ALA A 5 -2.17 11.70 -9.20
CA ALA A 5 -1.99 11.71 -7.75
C ALA A 5 -1.72 10.29 -7.24
N VAL A 6 -2.51 9.30 -7.68
CA VAL A 6 -2.30 7.88 -7.36
C VAL A 6 -0.90 7.45 -7.81
N TYR A 7 -0.48 7.75 -9.04
CA TYR A 7 0.85 7.40 -9.54
C TYR A 7 1.98 8.01 -8.69
N LYS A 8 1.84 9.28 -8.25
CA LYS A 8 2.83 9.94 -7.39
C LYS A 8 3.00 9.25 -6.03
N MET A 9 1.90 8.72 -5.46
CA MET A 9 1.89 8.04 -4.15
C MET A 9 2.19 6.54 -4.23
N THR A 10 2.21 5.95 -5.43
CA THR A 10 2.39 4.51 -5.65
C THR A 10 3.59 4.24 -6.55
N GLY A 11 3.39 4.14 -7.88
CA GLY A 11 4.40 3.71 -8.84
C GLY A 11 5.64 4.61 -8.88
N LEU A 12 5.48 5.94 -8.77
CA LEU A 12 6.62 6.86 -8.73
C LEU A 12 7.44 6.68 -7.45
N ALA A 13 6.77 6.55 -6.31
CA ALA A 13 7.42 6.34 -5.01
C ALA A 13 8.18 5.00 -4.98
N ALA A 14 7.55 3.91 -5.43
CA ALA A 14 8.18 2.61 -5.53
C ALA A 14 9.42 2.64 -6.43
N ARG A 15 9.36 3.34 -7.57
CA ARG A 15 10.50 3.53 -8.47
C ARG A 15 11.64 4.31 -7.83
N HIS A 16 11.35 5.43 -7.16
CA HIS A 16 12.37 6.24 -6.51
C HIS A 16 13.08 5.50 -5.37
N LEU A 17 12.34 4.68 -4.62
CA LEU A 17 12.87 3.89 -3.51
C LEU A 17 13.48 2.55 -3.93
N GLY A 18 13.31 2.14 -5.19
CA GLY A 18 13.79 0.85 -5.69
C GLY A 18 13.03 -0.34 -5.10
N ILE A 19 11.74 -0.18 -4.85
CA ILE A 19 10.87 -1.23 -4.33
C ILE A 19 10.34 -2.04 -5.52
N ALA A 20 10.85 -3.25 -5.69
CA ALA A 20 10.40 -4.14 -6.76
C ALA A 20 8.99 -4.66 -6.50
N GLU A 21 8.25 -4.88 -7.59
CA GLU A 21 6.95 -5.57 -7.59
C GLU A 21 5.86 -4.94 -6.71
N ARG A 22 6.00 -3.66 -6.32
CA ARG A 22 5.01 -2.87 -5.57
C ARG A 22 4.69 -1.54 -6.26
N GLY A 23 3.59 -0.90 -5.84
CA GLY A 23 3.16 0.41 -6.35
C GLY A 23 2.47 0.36 -7.72
N VAL A 24 2.13 -0.83 -8.22
CA VAL A 24 1.40 -1.03 -9.48
C VAL A 24 0.38 -2.14 -9.33
N VAL A 25 -0.75 -2.03 -10.04
CA VAL A 25 -1.75 -3.12 -10.15
C VAL A 25 -1.44 -3.92 -11.40
N ARG A 26 -0.80 -5.07 -11.23
CA ARG A 26 -0.37 -5.97 -12.31
C ARG A 26 -0.22 -7.38 -11.77
N GLU A 27 -0.48 -8.38 -12.60
CA GLU A 27 -0.21 -9.78 -12.26
C GLU A 27 1.26 -9.99 -11.82
N GLY A 28 1.44 -10.77 -10.75
CA GLY A 28 2.74 -11.04 -10.13
C GLY A 28 3.27 -9.93 -9.21
N ALA A 29 2.63 -8.75 -9.14
CA ALA A 29 2.94 -7.75 -8.13
C ALA A 29 2.37 -8.15 -6.76
N PHE A 30 2.94 -7.62 -5.67
CA PHE A 30 2.35 -7.78 -4.34
C PHE A 30 0.97 -7.13 -4.29
N ALA A 31 0.03 -7.79 -3.65
CA ALA A 31 -1.35 -7.32 -3.46
C ALA A 31 -1.44 -6.29 -2.31
N ASP A 32 -0.72 -5.17 -2.48
CA ASP A 32 -0.89 -3.97 -1.66
C ASP A 32 -1.91 -3.06 -2.36
N LEU A 33 -3.14 -3.07 -1.88
CA LEU A 33 -4.27 -2.46 -2.58
C LEU A 33 -5.07 -1.57 -1.62
N VAL A 34 -5.66 -0.51 -2.18
CA VAL A 34 -6.59 0.37 -1.46
C VAL A 34 -7.84 0.52 -2.30
N LEU A 35 -8.99 0.21 -1.72
CA LEU A 35 -10.30 0.54 -2.28
C LEU A 35 -10.81 1.80 -1.58
N PHE A 36 -11.07 2.85 -2.35
CA PHE A 36 -11.59 4.12 -1.83
C PHE A 36 -12.63 4.72 -2.77
N ASP A 37 -13.53 5.52 -2.21
CA ASP A 37 -14.49 6.32 -2.95
C ASP A 37 -13.85 7.66 -3.34
N PRO A 38 -13.61 7.92 -4.65
CA PRO A 38 -12.97 9.16 -5.09
C PRO A 38 -13.80 10.42 -4.83
N ALA A 39 -15.11 10.31 -4.61
CA ALA A 39 -15.98 11.44 -4.27
C ALA A 39 -16.01 11.74 -2.77
N ALA A 40 -15.67 10.77 -1.92
CA ALA A 40 -15.75 10.89 -0.46
C ALA A 40 -14.39 10.88 0.26
N VAL A 41 -13.30 10.53 -0.42
CA VAL A 41 -11.97 10.44 0.20
C VAL A 41 -11.48 11.81 0.68
N ALA A 42 -11.21 11.93 1.99
CA ALA A 42 -10.74 13.16 2.61
C ALA A 42 -10.01 12.87 3.93
N ASP A 43 -9.02 13.72 4.25
CA ASP A 43 -8.49 13.82 5.60
C ASP A 43 -9.46 14.57 6.51
N ARG A 44 -9.50 14.18 7.78
CA ARG A 44 -10.36 14.79 8.80
C ARG A 44 -9.57 15.39 9.96
N ALA A 45 -8.26 15.21 9.95
CA ALA A 45 -7.41 15.67 11.03
C ALA A 45 -7.41 17.20 11.07
N THR A 46 -7.73 17.77 12.22
CA THR A 46 -7.58 19.20 12.49
C THR A 46 -6.54 19.42 13.59
N PRO A 47 -6.07 20.65 13.86
CA PRO A 47 -5.21 20.91 15.00
C PRO A 47 -5.80 20.45 16.35
N GLU A 48 -7.14 20.53 16.50
CA GLU A 48 -7.86 20.13 17.70
C GLU A 48 -8.10 18.61 17.77
N GLU A 49 -8.33 17.97 16.62
CA GLU A 49 -8.54 16.53 16.48
C GLU A 49 -7.49 15.89 15.54
N PRO A 50 -6.19 15.85 15.93
CA PRO A 50 -5.12 15.44 15.03
C PRO A 50 -5.14 13.94 14.70
N HIS A 51 -5.89 13.15 15.45
CA HIS A 51 -6.01 11.70 15.27
C HIS A 51 -7.33 11.28 14.62
N ALA A 52 -8.10 12.23 14.07
CA ALA A 52 -9.36 11.92 13.40
C ALA A 52 -9.10 11.02 12.17
N PRO A 53 -9.80 9.87 12.04
CA PRO A 53 -9.61 8.97 10.92
C PRO A 53 -10.10 9.61 9.61
N SER A 54 -9.38 9.36 8.53
CA SER A 54 -9.82 9.70 7.18
C SER A 54 -11.15 9.04 6.83
N VAL A 55 -11.85 9.61 5.86
CA VAL A 55 -13.09 9.06 5.30
C VAL A 55 -12.90 8.63 3.85
N GLY A 56 -13.83 7.84 3.33
CA GLY A 56 -13.81 7.36 1.94
C GLY A 56 -12.89 6.17 1.66
N ILE A 57 -12.07 5.74 2.62
CA ILE A 57 -11.33 4.46 2.51
C ILE A 57 -12.25 3.32 2.90
N ARG A 58 -12.47 2.37 1.98
CA ARG A 58 -13.35 1.21 2.20
C ARG A 58 -12.59 0.02 2.76
N SER A 59 -11.50 -0.38 2.08
CA SER A 59 -10.70 -1.53 2.49
C SER A 59 -9.24 -1.35 2.07
N VAL A 60 -8.32 -1.91 2.86
CA VAL A 60 -6.88 -1.90 2.59
C VAL A 60 -6.33 -3.32 2.68
N TRP A 61 -5.52 -3.70 1.71
CA TRP A 61 -4.79 -4.96 1.68
C TRP A 61 -3.30 -4.70 1.74
N VAL A 62 -2.60 -5.53 2.50
CA VAL A 62 -1.13 -5.60 2.50
C VAL A 62 -0.76 -7.05 2.26
N ASN A 63 0.06 -7.30 1.23
CA ASN A 63 0.41 -8.66 0.79
C ASN A 63 -0.81 -9.59 0.66
N GLY A 64 -1.94 -9.07 0.17
CA GLY A 64 -3.17 -9.82 -0.08
C GLY A 64 -4.06 -10.09 1.15
N ARG A 65 -3.67 -9.67 2.36
CA ARG A 65 -4.54 -9.77 3.55
C ARG A 65 -5.18 -8.43 3.88
N VAL A 66 -6.48 -8.45 4.19
CA VAL A 66 -7.23 -7.26 4.62
C VAL A 66 -6.69 -6.79 5.97
N VAL A 67 -6.20 -5.56 6.03
CA VAL A 67 -5.69 -4.91 7.25
C VAL A 67 -6.64 -3.83 7.78
N TYR A 68 -7.55 -3.36 6.92
CA TYR A 68 -8.57 -2.38 7.25
C TYR A 68 -9.85 -2.67 6.47
N GLU A 69 -11.00 -2.65 7.14
CA GLU A 69 -12.34 -2.87 6.54
C GLU A 69 -13.40 -2.10 7.34
N ASP A 70 -14.40 -1.54 6.66
CA ASP A 70 -15.60 -0.92 7.26
C ASP A 70 -15.30 0.03 8.44
N ARG A 71 -14.22 0.80 8.29
CA ARG A 71 -13.67 1.82 9.20
C ARG A 71 -12.77 1.33 10.35
N GLY A 72 -12.44 0.05 10.42
CA GLY A 72 -11.62 -0.52 11.49
C GLY A 72 -10.38 -1.25 11.01
N VAL A 73 -9.33 -1.27 11.84
CA VAL A 73 -8.18 -2.15 11.65
C VAL A 73 -8.55 -3.60 12.00
N THR A 74 -8.12 -4.57 11.19
CA THR A 74 -8.46 -5.99 11.41
C THR A 74 -7.52 -6.70 12.39
N GLY A 75 -6.40 -6.07 12.74
CA GLY A 75 -5.33 -6.68 13.55
C GLY A 75 -4.35 -7.55 12.75
N ALA A 76 -4.62 -7.83 11.48
CA ALA A 76 -3.67 -8.54 10.62
C ALA A 76 -2.39 -7.72 10.40
N ARG A 77 -1.23 -8.36 10.55
CA ARG A 77 0.10 -7.74 10.32
C ARG A 77 0.90 -8.48 9.25
N PRO A 78 0.42 -8.53 7.99
CA PRO A 78 1.08 -9.26 6.91
C PRO A 78 2.30 -8.53 6.32
N GLY A 79 2.72 -7.40 6.90
CA GLY A 79 3.82 -6.58 6.40
C GLY A 79 5.13 -7.37 6.36
N ARG A 80 5.97 -7.04 5.37
CA ARG A 80 7.31 -7.61 5.21
C ARG A 80 8.35 -6.49 5.21
N VAL A 81 9.57 -6.82 5.65
CA VAL A 81 10.70 -5.89 5.52
C VAL A 81 10.96 -5.65 4.05
N VAL A 82 10.94 -4.40 3.62
CA VAL A 82 11.21 -4.01 2.23
C VAL A 82 12.70 -3.73 2.08
N ARG A 83 13.34 -4.45 1.17
CA ARG A 83 14.73 -4.21 0.76
C ARG A 83 14.74 -3.50 -0.58
N ARG A 84 15.76 -2.67 -0.80
CA ARG A 84 16.00 -2.07 -2.11
C ARG A 84 16.38 -3.19 -3.07
N ALA A 85 15.66 -3.31 -4.17
CA ALA A 85 16.03 -4.28 -5.19
C ALA A 85 17.37 -3.88 -5.82
N ASP A 86 18.31 -4.82 -5.83
CA ASP A 86 19.57 -4.65 -6.53
C ASP A 86 19.28 -4.46 -8.02
N ARG A 87 19.97 -3.50 -8.66
CA ARG A 87 19.82 -3.18 -10.10
C ARG A 87 20.09 -4.38 -11.02
N THR A 88 20.59 -5.49 -10.49
CA THR A 88 20.91 -6.75 -11.17
C THR A 88 19.81 -7.82 -11.08
N GLY A 89 18.67 -7.57 -10.43
CA GLY A 89 17.52 -8.51 -10.44
C GLY A 89 17.71 -9.80 -9.63
N ALA A 90 18.49 -9.72 -8.55
CA ALA A 90 18.84 -10.86 -7.70
C ALA A 90 18.19 -10.75 -6.30
N ASP A 91 16.85 -10.73 -6.22
CA ASP A 91 16.17 -11.01 -4.94
C ASP A 91 15.06 -12.09 -5.09
N ARG A 92 15.18 -12.93 -6.12
CA ARG A 92 14.18 -13.95 -6.48
C ARG A 92 14.15 -15.20 -5.58
N ARG A 93 14.81 -15.23 -4.41
CA ARG A 93 14.96 -16.49 -3.62
C ARG A 93 14.88 -16.39 -2.10
N ALA A 94 14.71 -15.22 -1.49
CA ALA A 94 14.75 -15.14 -0.01
C ALA A 94 13.44 -15.60 0.67
N ASP A 95 12.28 -15.46 0.03
CA ASP A 95 10.98 -15.74 0.67
C ASP A 95 10.48 -17.19 0.50
N GLN A 96 11.24 -18.08 -0.15
CA GLN A 96 10.87 -19.50 -0.31
C GLN A 96 11.36 -20.39 0.85
N ASN A 97 11.96 -19.83 1.90
CA ASN A 97 12.63 -20.62 2.95
C ASN A 97 12.24 -20.24 4.38
N GLU A 98 11.00 -19.80 4.61
CA GLU A 98 10.38 -19.82 5.94
C GLU A 98 9.10 -20.65 5.87
N ALA A 99 9.26 -21.92 6.24
CA ALA A 99 8.20 -22.88 6.54
C ALA A 99 7.57 -22.59 7.90
#